data_AF-A0A2X3L2H1-F1
#
_entry.id   AF-A0A2X3L2H1-F1
#
_cell.length_a   1.000
_cell.length_b   1.000
_cell.length_c   1.000
_cell.angle_alpha   90.00
_cell.angle_beta   90.00
_cell.angle_gamma   90.00
#
_symmetry.space_group_name_H-M   'P 1'
#
loop_
_entity.id
_entity.type
_entity.pdbx_description
1 polymer ?
#
loop_
_entity_poly.entity_id
_entity_poly.type
_entity_poly.pdbx_seq_one_letter_code
_entity_poly.pdbx_strand_id
1 'polypeptide(L)' 'MSNSLINSAMSGLSAAQAALSTVGNNISNYNVSGYTRQTTILSQSKKHPDRGRLYWQWRVC' A
#
# COMPACT_ATOMS: atom_id res chain seq x y z
N MET A 1 -19.35 0.16 -12.32
CA MET A 1 -18.60 0.72 -11.17
C MET A 1 -18.18 -0.38 -10.17
N SER A 2 -17.48 -1.43 -10.60
CA SER A 2 -16.95 -2.47 -9.68
C SER A 2 -15.41 -2.50 -9.64
N ASN A 3 -14.75 -2.09 -10.72
CA ASN A 3 -13.29 -2.17 -10.86
C ASN A 3 -12.55 -1.36 -9.78
N SER A 4 -12.98 -0.15 -9.45
CA SER A 4 -12.32 0.68 -8.43
C SER A 4 -12.43 0.11 -7.01
N LEU A 5 -13.51 -0.62 -6.70
CA LEU A 5 -13.72 -1.23 -5.40
C LEU A 5 -12.84 -2.48 -5.25
N ILE A 6 -12.84 -3.36 -6.26
CA ILE A 6 -12.01 -4.58 -6.25
C ILE A 6 -10.53 -4.22 -6.15
N ASN A 7 -10.06 -3.23 -6.92
CA ASN A 7 -8.67 -2.78 -6.83
C ASN A 7 -8.31 -2.23 -5.44
N SER A 8 -9.22 -1.50 -4.80
CA SER A 8 -8.99 -0.98 -3.45
C SER A 8 -9.00 -2.10 -2.40
N ALA A 9 -9.94 -3.04 -2.52
CA ALA A 9 -10.03 -4.21 -1.65
C ALA A 9 -8.80 -5.14 -1.81
N MET A 10 -8.34 -5.35 -3.04
CA MET A 10 -7.15 -6.15 -3.35
C MET A 10 -5.88 -5.51 -2.77
N SER A 11 -5.69 -4.20 -2.93
CA SER A 11 -4.58 -3.48 -2.28
C SER A 11 -4.64 -3.58 -0.75
N GLY A 12 -5.84 -3.53 -0.16
CA GLY A 12 -6.03 -3.70 1.28
C GLY A 12 -5.69 -5.10 1.77
N LEU A 13 -6.12 -6.14 1.03
CA LEU A 13 -5.80 -7.53 1.32
C LEU A 13 -4.29 -7.79 1.28
N SER A 14 -3.62 -7.33 0.23
CA SER A 14 -2.16 -7.48 0.09
C SER A 14 -1.40 -6.78 1.23
N ALA A 15 -1.86 -5.61 1.65
CA ALA A 15 -1.28 -4.90 2.79
C ALA A 15 -1.49 -5.68 4.11
N ALA A 16 -2.68 -6.26 4.32
CA ALA A 16 -2.97 -7.10 5.48
C ALA A 16 -2.10 -8.37 5.47
N GLN A 17 -1.90 -9.01 4.31
CA GLN A 17 -1.02 -10.17 4.17
C GLN A 17 0.42 -9.85 4.57
N ALA A 18 0.96 -8.71 4.11
CA ALA A 18 2.30 -8.27 4.49
C ALA A 18 2.41 -8.03 6.00
N ALA A 19 1.41 -7.38 6.61
CA ALA A 19 1.37 -7.17 8.05
C ALA A 19 1.33 -8.49 8.84
N LEU A 20 0.54 -9.47 8.40
CA LEU A 20 0.46 -10.79 9.03
C LEU A 20 1.78 -11.56 8.96
N SER A 21 2.49 -11.49 7.83
CA SER A 21 3.83 -12.09 7.69
C SER A 21 4.81 -11.51 8.70
N THR A 22 4.83 -10.17 8.86
CA THR A 22 5.68 -9.49 9.85
C THR A 22 5.33 -9.88 11.28
N VAL A 23 4.04 -9.98 11.61
CA VAL A 23 3.60 -10.46 12.93
C VAL A 23 4.04 -11.91 13.16
N GLY A 24 3.89 -12.78 12.16
CA GLY A 24 4.35 -14.17 12.22
C GLY A 24 5.84 -14.27 12.52
N ASN A 25 6.66 -13.50 11.79
CA ASN A 25 8.11 -13.45 12.04
C ASN A 25 8.44 -12.91 13.45
N ASN A 26 7.73 -11.88 13.93
CA ASN A 26 7.93 -11.33 15.26
C ASN A 26 7.60 -12.31 16.39
N ILE A 27 6.63 -13.20 16.18
CA ILE A 27 6.24 -14.24 17.14
C ILE A 27 7.27 -15.37 17.12
N SER A 28 7.58 -15.89 15.93
CA SER A 28 8.55 -16.97 15.74
C SER A 28 9.92 -16.64 16.31
N ASN A 29 10.34 -15.38 16.22
CA ASN A 29 11.65 -14.92 16.69
C ASN A 29 11.60 -14.17 18.02
N TYR A 30 10.50 -14.26 18.78
CA TYR A 30 10.33 -13.50 20.04
C TYR A 30 11.47 -13.72 21.05
N ASN A 31 11.98 -14.96 21.17
CA ASN A 31 13.03 -15.33 22.13
C ASN A 31 14.45 -15.38 21.52
N VAL A 32 14.61 -14.99 20.25
CA VAL A 32 15.92 -15.01 19.60
C VAL A 32 16.72 -13.81 20.09
N SER A 33 17.82 -14.07 20.79
CA SER A 33 18.72 -13.01 21.27
C SER A 33 19.21 -12.16 20.10
N GLY A 34 19.15 -10.83 20.25
CA GLY A 34 19.51 -9.88 19.20
C GLY A 34 18.45 -9.66 18.11
N TYR A 35 17.28 -10.31 18.19
CA TYR A 35 16.17 -10.04 17.28
C TYR A 35 15.44 -8.74 17.66
N THR A 36 15.36 -7.81 16.70
CA THR A 36 14.53 -6.60 16.82
C THR A 36 13.23 -6.80 16.07
N ARG A 37 12.10 -6.46 16.73
CA ARG A 37 10.78 -6.56 16.12
C ARG A 37 10.68 -5.67 14.90
N GLN A 38 10.13 -6.21 13.82
CA GLN A 38 9.83 -5.47 12.60
C GLN A 38 8.40 -4.95 12.65
N THR A 39 8.17 -3.75 12.11
CA THR A 39 6.83 -3.13 12.09
C THR A 39 6.47 -2.74 10.67
N THR A 40 5.30 -3.18 10.21
CA THR A 40 4.78 -2.81 8.89
C THR A 40 3.93 -1.55 9.01
N ILE A 41 4.30 -0.50 8.28
CA ILE A 41 3.54 0.75 8.24
C ILE A 41 2.66 0.73 6.98
N LEU A 42 1.34 0.74 7.17
CA LEU A 42 0.38 0.86 6.08
C LEU A 42 0.17 2.33 5.75
N SER A 43 0.33 2.70 4.47
CA SER A 43 0.06 4.05 3.96
C SER A 43 -1.04 4.03 2.89
N GLN A 44 -1.83 5.10 2.83
CA GLN A 44 -2.87 5.23 1.81
C GLN A 44 -2.26 5.43 0.41
N SER A 45 -2.76 4.68 -0.56
CA SER A 45 -2.48 4.90 -1.97
C SER A 45 -3.15 6.19 -2.44
N LYS A 46 -2.40 7.31 -2.45
CA LYS A 46 -2.88 8.57 -3.03
C LYS A 46 -3.08 8.40 -4.54
N LYS A 47 -4.33 8.48 -5.00
CA LYS A 47 -4.64 8.59 -6.44
C LYS A 47 -4.09 9.94 -6.91
N HIS A 48 -3.01 9.93 -7.70
CA HIS A 48 -2.48 11.13 -8.35
C HIS A 48 -3.51 11.65 -9.35
N PRO A 49 -4.06 12.86 -9.20
CA PRO A 49 -4.74 13.52 -10.29
C PRO A 49 -3.66 14.07 -11.22
N ASP A 50 -3.40 13.37 -12.32
CA ASP A 50 -2.48 13.88 -13.35
C ASP A 50 -3.10 15.10 -14.04
N ARG A 51 -2.84 16.29 -13.47
CA ARG A 51 -3.26 17.58 -14.02
C ARG A 51 -2.31 18.08 -15.13
N GLY A 52 -1.35 17.27 -15.57
CA GLY A 52 -0.35 17.66 -16.58
C GLY A 52 -0.83 17.61 -18.03
N ARG A 53 -1.87 16.83 -18.36
CA ARG A 53 -2.32 16.64 -19.76
C ARG A 53 -3.35 17.65 -20.27
N LEU A 54 -4.03 18.38 -19.40
CA LEU A 54 -5.09 19.31 -19.81
C LEU A 54 -4.58 20.73 -20.12
N TYR A 55 -3.33 21.06 -19.76
CA TYR A 55 -2.77 22.40 -19.97
C TYR A 55 -2.24 22.64 -21.40
N TRP A 56 -1.92 21.58 -22.14
CA TRP A 56 -1.36 21.69 -23.50
C TRP A 56 -2.41 21.61 -24.62
N GLN A 57 -3.65 21.19 -24.32
CA GLN A 57 -4.70 21.04 -25.32
C GLN A 57 -5.48 22.36 -25.57
N TRP A 58 -5.55 23.25 -24.58
CA TRP A 58 -6.33 24.50 -24.64
C TRP A 58 -5.53 25.74 -25.04
N ARG A 59 -4.25 25.61 -25.39
CA ARG A 59 -3.40 26.73 -25.85
C ARG A 59 -3.10 26.72 -27.37
N VAL A 60 -3.84 25.95 -28.15
CA VAL A 60 -3.66 25.84 -29.62
C VAL A 60 -4.98 26.07 -30.39
N CYS A 61 -5.94 26.77 -29.80
CA CYS A 61 -7.08 27.37 -30.52
C CYS A 61 -7.23 28.83 -30.12
#